data_AF-A0A973GAI4-F1
#
_entry.id   AF-A0A973GAI4-F1
#
_cell.length_a   1.000
_cell.length_b   1.000
_cell.length_c   1.000
_cell.angle_alpha   90.00
_cell.angle_beta   90.00
_cell.angle_gamma   90.00
#
_symmetry.space_group_name_H-M   'P 1'
#
loop_
_entity.id
_entity.type
_entity.pdbx_description
1 polymer ?
#
loop_
_entity_poly.entity_id
_entity_poly.type
_entity_poly.pdbx_seq_one_letter_code
_entity_poly.pdbx_strand_id
1 'polypeptide(L)'
;MSGELNDLLSALSGDVEAAAPTLGERRLQLLTSTVRRRRRTRRTVESFAGVAAVSALGVGLWFGTSQHGPAPVTPVTTPTPSPTADATPGPTTTPTPTESATPPAGSPPTRESAVDDATVLERLQHPRTGEVWQAPEPAPEVAAELDDGSGATFFRVGTRGGSAIYVGVQPDYAGVLATVGGLYEIDAAGARLIACPSARTGDPCLRSGYELPSTVVEDDQTFYDTLTLPTTIDLGDGWRFTTTSTQGSAMFPYERYGDGSALLGERAVDQQVLRSLGALDLVSETAPSDITGLTDVRYGIRTPFGSTIYLDPDDVPGGTFGAIRWDAGLEPTPSGAGVLATAPGSGVCFARTFSEESQHVPADWRPAGTTGTGVRVYVPAAGGTALSQQVRAWQSDNSWGLEDLTGAQLNGADAGYPFPTDAEFLAAHALYALQGPSGEWLLGLRGDAVQVVYECA
;
A
#
# COMPACT_ATOMS: atom_id res chain seq x y z
N MET A 1 42.79 8.55 27.75
CA MET A 1 41.75 8.03 26.84
C MET A 1 40.82 9.10 26.28
N SER A 2 40.43 10.15 27.02
CA SER A 2 39.55 11.22 26.47
C SER A 2 40.26 12.19 25.51
N GLY A 3 41.54 12.49 25.73
CA GLY A 3 42.32 13.39 24.85
C GLY A 3 42.57 12.82 23.46
N GLU A 4 42.95 11.55 23.39
CA GLU A 4 43.28 10.84 22.14
C GLU A 4 42.06 10.67 21.22
N LEU A 5 40.86 10.50 21.80
CA LEU A 5 39.61 10.51 21.05
C LEU A 5 39.29 11.90 20.50
N ASN A 6 39.54 12.96 21.28
CA ASN A 6 39.30 14.34 20.85
C ASN A 6 40.25 14.76 19.72
N ASP A 7 41.50 14.29 19.77
CA ASP A 7 42.51 14.56 18.74
C ASP A 7 42.18 13.78 17.45
N LEU A 8 41.74 12.52 17.56
CA LEU A 8 41.26 11.74 16.41
C LEU A 8 40.01 12.34 15.76
N LEU A 9 39.05 12.82 16.56
CA LEU A 9 37.83 13.45 16.05
C LEU A 9 38.12 14.81 15.39
N SER A 10 39.07 15.58 15.91
CA SER A 10 39.49 16.85 15.30
C SER A 10 40.25 16.63 13.99
N ALA A 11 41.10 15.61 13.92
CA ALA A 11 41.81 15.24 12.69
C ALA A 11 40.85 14.76 11.60
N LEU A 12 39.89 13.88 11.97
CA LEU A 12 38.83 13.43 11.05
C LEU A 12 37.94 14.58 10.56
N SER A 13 37.62 15.54 11.43
CA SER A 13 36.87 16.74 11.04
C SER A 13 37.61 17.57 9.99
N GLY A 14 38.92 17.78 10.18
CA GLY A 14 39.76 18.51 9.24
C GLY A 14 39.92 17.82 7.89
N ASP A 15 40.07 16.49 7.90
CA ASP A 15 40.19 15.70 6.66
C ASP A 15 38.88 15.66 5.86
N VAL A 16 37.72 15.64 6.55
CA VAL A 16 36.40 15.71 5.90
C VAL A 16 36.13 17.10 5.32
N GLU A 17 36.51 18.17 6.01
CA GLU A 17 36.40 19.54 5.49
C GLU A 17 37.34 19.79 4.31
N ALA A 18 38.54 19.19 4.31
CA ALA A 18 39.50 19.32 3.21
C ALA A 18 39.13 18.47 1.98
N ALA A 19 38.46 17.33 2.17
CA ALA A 19 38.08 16.42 1.08
C ALA A 19 36.73 16.78 0.42
N ALA A 20 35.91 17.62 1.06
CA ALA A 20 34.64 18.03 0.50
C ALA A 20 34.81 19.28 -0.39
N PRO A 21 34.65 19.20 -1.72
CA PRO A 21 34.54 20.42 -2.53
C PRO A 21 33.37 21.25 -2.00
N THR A 22 33.49 22.58 -1.97
CA THR A 22 32.47 23.50 -1.44
C THR A 22 31.09 23.15 -2.03
N LEU A 23 30.31 22.38 -1.28
CA LEU A 23 28.97 21.97 -1.67
C LEU A 23 28.12 23.23 -1.60
N GLY A 24 27.68 23.74 -2.76
CA GLY A 24 26.79 24.90 -2.81
C GLY A 24 25.58 24.69 -1.90
N GLU A 25 25.05 25.77 -1.29
CA GLU A 25 23.97 25.75 -0.29
C GLU A 25 22.81 24.82 -0.65
N ARG A 26 22.44 24.76 -1.94
CA ARG A 26 21.37 23.89 -2.44
C ARG A 26 21.68 22.40 -2.31
N ARG A 27 22.92 21.97 -2.56
CA ARG A 27 23.35 20.57 -2.36
C ARG A 27 23.52 20.23 -0.88
N LEU A 28 23.93 21.21 -0.08
CA LEU A 28 24.08 21.05 1.36
C LEU A 28 22.72 20.97 2.07
N GLN A 29 21.71 21.71 1.59
CA GLN A 29 20.31 21.58 2.02
C GLN A 29 19.72 20.21 1.63
N LEU A 30 19.99 19.73 0.41
CA LEU A 30 19.57 18.39 -0.03
C LEU A 30 20.24 17.28 0.79
N LEU A 31 21.53 17.39 1.10
CA LEU A 31 22.24 16.40 1.92
C LEU A 31 21.79 16.43 3.39
N THR A 32 21.58 17.61 3.96
CA THR A 32 21.11 17.74 5.34
C THR A 32 19.66 17.29 5.50
N SER A 33 18.78 17.52 4.51
CA SER A 33 17.43 16.96 4.49
C SER A 33 17.46 15.44 4.36
N THR A 34 18.32 14.90 3.50
CA THR A 34 18.51 13.45 3.31
C THR A 34 19.02 12.75 4.59
N VAL A 35 20.01 13.33 5.28
CA VAL A 35 20.55 12.77 6.54
C VAL A 35 19.55 12.89 7.70
N ARG A 36 18.85 14.03 7.83
CA ARG A 36 17.77 14.18 8.84
C ARG A 36 16.64 13.17 8.59
N ARG A 37 16.32 12.90 7.32
CA ARG A 37 15.29 11.94 6.93
C ARG A 37 15.71 10.50 7.18
N ARG A 38 16.92 10.09 6.80
CA ARG A 38 17.49 8.76 7.08
C ARG A 38 17.52 8.44 8.59
N ARG A 39 17.80 9.45 9.43
CA ARG A 39 17.72 9.32 10.90
C ARG A 39 16.29 9.18 11.43
N ARG A 40 15.28 9.75 10.75
CA ARG A 40 13.86 9.62 11.14
C ARG A 40 13.29 8.28 10.74
N THR A 41 13.55 7.80 9.51
CA THR A 41 13.11 6.49 9.04
C THR A 41 13.64 5.37 9.94
N ARG A 42 14.92 5.47 10.34
CA ARG A 42 15.52 4.50 11.27
C ARG A 42 14.83 4.49 12.64
N ARG A 43 14.42 5.64 13.17
CA ARG A 43 13.67 5.71 14.45
C ARG A 43 12.24 5.19 14.34
N THR A 44 11.59 5.38 13.20
CA THR A 44 10.26 4.85 12.92
C THR A 44 10.29 3.33 12.80
N VAL A 45 11.26 2.77 12.06
CA VAL A 45 11.49 1.32 11.94
C VAL A 45 11.89 0.69 13.28
N GLU A 46 12.77 1.33 14.05
CA GLU A 46 13.13 0.88 15.41
C GLU A 46 11.92 0.86 16.36
N SER A 47 10.96 1.78 16.18
CA SER A 47 9.71 1.80 16.96
C SER A 47 8.77 0.64 16.58
N PHE A 48 8.76 0.22 15.31
CA PHE A 48 7.97 -0.92 14.84
C PHE A 48 8.55 -2.28 15.25
N ALA A 49 9.88 -2.42 15.29
CA ALA A 49 10.53 -3.61 15.85
C ALA A 49 10.18 -3.82 17.34
N GLY A 50 10.03 -2.72 18.10
CA GLY A 50 9.58 -2.76 19.49
C GLY A 50 8.15 -3.31 19.67
N VAL A 51 7.21 -2.93 18.80
CA VAL A 51 5.82 -3.41 18.86
C VAL A 51 5.70 -4.87 18.40
N ALA A 52 6.44 -5.27 17.36
CA ALA A 52 6.50 -6.66 16.91
C ALA A 52 7.08 -7.60 17.98
N ALA A 53 8.12 -7.17 18.70
CA ALA A 53 8.71 -7.95 19.80
C ALA A 53 7.74 -8.15 20.98
N VAL A 54 6.94 -7.13 21.33
CA VAL A 54 5.91 -7.25 22.38
C VAL A 54 4.77 -8.17 21.94
N SER A 55 4.40 -8.14 20.66
CA SER A 55 3.37 -9.01 20.07
C SER A 55 3.80 -10.48 20.07
N ALA A 56 5.06 -10.76 19.69
CA ALA A 56 5.63 -12.11 19.70
C ALA A 56 5.78 -12.68 21.12
N LEU A 57 6.13 -11.85 22.11
CA LEU A 57 6.16 -12.26 23.53
C LEU A 57 4.75 -12.55 24.08
N GLY A 58 3.73 -11.80 23.64
CA GLY A 58 2.33 -12.03 24.02
C GLY A 58 1.78 -13.36 23.50
N VAL A 59 2.11 -13.73 22.26
CA VAL A 59 1.69 -15.02 21.66
C VAL A 59 2.51 -16.19 22.25
N GLY A 60 3.81 -15.98 22.50
CA GLY A 60 4.68 -16.99 23.13
C GLY A 60 4.26 -17.36 24.56
N LEU A 61 3.74 -16.41 25.34
CA LEU A 61 3.25 -16.68 26.70
C LEU A 61 1.93 -17.49 26.72
N TRP A 62 1.09 -17.37 25.69
CA TRP A 62 -0.18 -18.09 25.62
C TRP A 62 0.00 -19.60 25.32
N PHE A 63 1.00 -19.95 24.49
CA PHE A 63 1.31 -21.36 24.19
C PHE A 63 2.13 -22.08 25.28
N GLY A 64 2.66 -21.36 26.27
CA GLY A 64 3.55 -21.90 27.31
C GLY A 64 2.86 -22.50 28.56
N THR A 65 1.55 -22.38 28.73
CA THR A 65 0.88 -22.71 30.03
C THR A 65 -0.17 -23.83 29.98
N SER A 66 -0.23 -24.66 28.94
CA SER A 66 -1.24 -25.74 28.84
C SER A 66 -0.64 -27.14 28.76
N GLN A 67 -0.07 -27.65 29.86
CA GLN A 67 0.14 -29.10 30.04
C GLN A 67 -0.46 -29.56 31.37
N HIS A 68 -1.78 -29.76 31.41
CA HIS A 68 -2.45 -30.70 32.31
C HIS A 68 -3.54 -31.39 31.49
N GLY A 69 -3.28 -32.64 31.06
CA GLY A 69 -4.24 -33.43 30.30
C GLY A 69 -5.40 -33.91 31.19
N PRO A 70 -6.65 -33.90 30.70
CA PRO A 70 -7.77 -34.48 31.43
C PRO A 70 -7.66 -36.01 31.45
N ALA A 71 -7.96 -36.59 32.62
CA ALA A 71 -7.97 -38.03 32.87
C ALA A 71 -9.00 -38.79 31.99
N PRO A 72 -8.77 -40.09 31.71
CA PRO A 72 -9.66 -40.88 30.86
C PRO A 72 -11.03 -41.08 31.50
N VAL A 73 -12.08 -40.62 30.82
CA VAL A 73 -13.49 -40.86 31.17
C VAL A 73 -13.98 -42.18 30.56
N THR A 74 -14.61 -43.02 31.38
CA THR A 74 -15.28 -44.26 30.99
C THR A 74 -16.57 -43.98 30.19
N PRO A 75 -16.95 -44.86 29.24
CA PRO A 75 -18.14 -44.65 28.43
C PRO A 75 -19.42 -44.88 29.25
N VAL A 76 -20.27 -43.86 29.30
CA VAL A 76 -21.64 -43.95 29.84
C VAL A 76 -22.58 -44.37 28.71
N THR A 77 -23.28 -45.48 28.88
CA THR A 77 -24.43 -45.86 28.04
C THR A 77 -25.63 -44.99 28.41
N THR A 78 -26.05 -44.13 27.47
CA THR A 78 -27.27 -43.32 27.59
C THR A 78 -28.41 -43.96 26.78
N PRO A 79 -29.65 -44.04 27.30
CA PRO A 79 -30.77 -44.68 26.62
C PRO A 79 -31.26 -43.88 25.41
N THR A 80 -31.71 -44.62 24.40
CA THR A 80 -32.35 -44.15 23.17
C THR A 80 -33.62 -43.33 23.45
N PRO A 81 -33.71 -42.06 23.00
CA PRO A 81 -34.97 -41.32 23.03
C PRO A 81 -35.87 -41.70 21.84
N SER A 82 -37.16 -41.83 22.16
CA SER A 82 -38.29 -42.00 21.25
C SER A 82 -38.52 -40.72 20.40
N PRO A 83 -39.00 -40.81 19.15
CA PRO A 83 -39.26 -39.62 18.33
C PRO A 83 -40.44 -38.82 18.88
N THR A 84 -40.21 -37.54 19.17
CA THR A 84 -41.22 -36.54 19.51
C THR A 84 -41.39 -35.59 18.32
N ALA A 85 -42.64 -35.22 18.04
CA ALA A 85 -43.09 -34.51 16.86
C ALA A 85 -42.43 -33.14 16.64
N ASP A 86 -42.31 -32.85 15.35
CA ASP A 86 -41.83 -31.64 14.68
C ASP A 86 -42.52 -30.36 15.21
N ALA A 87 -41.72 -29.40 15.68
CA ALA A 87 -42.18 -28.07 16.06
C ALA A 87 -41.60 -27.07 15.06
N THR A 88 -42.48 -26.53 14.22
CA THR A 88 -42.23 -25.48 13.24
C THR A 88 -41.41 -24.32 13.82
N PRO A 89 -40.31 -23.88 13.17
CA PRO A 89 -39.55 -22.71 13.61
C PRO A 89 -40.41 -21.44 13.53
N GLY A 90 -40.54 -20.72 14.64
CA GLY A 90 -41.09 -19.38 14.66
C GLY A 90 -40.15 -18.36 14.01
N PRO A 91 -40.67 -17.25 13.45
CA PRO A 91 -39.86 -16.28 12.73
C PRO A 91 -38.86 -15.61 13.69
N THR A 92 -37.58 -15.74 13.38
CA THR A 92 -36.52 -14.93 13.99
C THR A 92 -36.69 -13.49 13.49
N THR A 93 -36.93 -12.56 14.40
CA THR A 93 -36.97 -11.13 14.09
C THR A 93 -35.55 -10.64 13.79
N THR A 94 -35.22 -10.57 12.50
CA THR A 94 -34.05 -9.80 12.01
C THR A 94 -34.18 -8.36 12.52
N PRO A 95 -33.14 -7.76 13.13
CA PRO A 95 -33.20 -6.36 13.52
C PRO A 95 -33.35 -5.52 12.24
N THR A 96 -34.47 -4.81 12.13
CA THR A 96 -34.68 -3.82 11.07
C THR A 96 -33.60 -2.75 11.18
N PRO A 97 -32.86 -2.42 10.11
CA PRO A 97 -31.94 -1.30 10.13
C PRO A 97 -32.73 -0.04 10.51
N THR A 98 -32.31 0.63 11.57
CA THR A 98 -32.85 1.93 11.95
C THR A 98 -32.57 2.88 10.80
N GLU A 99 -33.61 3.26 10.05
CA GLU A 99 -33.54 4.30 9.04
C GLU A 99 -33.01 5.57 9.71
N SER A 100 -31.78 5.96 9.35
CA SER A 100 -31.23 7.25 9.74
C SER A 100 -32.13 8.33 9.16
N ALA A 101 -32.69 9.19 10.01
CA ALA A 101 -33.60 10.24 9.60
C ALA A 101 -32.97 11.08 8.48
N THR A 102 -33.65 11.18 7.34
CA THR A 102 -33.22 12.03 6.23
C THR A 102 -33.07 13.47 6.73
N PRO A 103 -31.89 14.11 6.60
CA PRO A 103 -31.68 15.48 7.05
C PRO A 103 -32.67 16.44 6.37
N PRO A 104 -33.13 17.49 7.06
CA PRO A 104 -33.97 18.51 6.42
C PRO A 104 -33.22 19.16 5.26
N ALA A 105 -33.91 19.30 4.12
CA ALA A 105 -33.37 19.90 2.91
C ALA A 105 -32.74 21.29 3.22
N GLY A 106 -31.45 21.43 2.89
CA GLY A 106 -30.69 22.69 3.05
C GLY A 106 -29.76 22.77 4.26
N SER A 107 -29.66 21.72 5.08
CA SER A 107 -28.60 21.64 6.10
C SER A 107 -27.26 21.31 5.44
N PRO A 108 -26.11 21.88 5.90
CA PRO A 108 -24.81 21.45 5.42
C PRO A 108 -24.64 19.94 5.56
N PRO A 109 -24.07 19.24 4.57
CA PRO A 109 -23.85 17.81 4.68
C PRO A 109 -22.91 17.53 5.86
N THR A 110 -23.20 16.47 6.61
CA THR A 110 -22.37 16.00 7.74
C THR A 110 -21.76 14.66 7.40
N ARG A 111 -20.58 14.37 7.94
CA ARG A 111 -19.96 13.05 7.86
C ARG A 111 -20.83 12.01 8.57
N GLU A 112 -20.79 10.77 8.08
CA GLU A 112 -21.64 9.67 8.53
C GLU A 112 -20.78 8.50 9.02
N SER A 113 -21.21 7.81 10.09
CA SER A 113 -20.45 6.66 10.63
C SER A 113 -20.54 5.41 9.77
N ALA A 114 -21.63 5.27 9.02
CA ALA A 114 -21.83 4.19 8.08
C ALA A 114 -22.33 4.78 6.75
N VAL A 115 -21.58 4.55 5.69
CA VAL A 115 -21.96 4.85 4.30
C VAL A 115 -21.61 3.61 3.49
N ASP A 116 -22.63 2.97 2.93
CA ASP A 116 -22.44 1.78 2.09
C ASP A 116 -21.89 2.15 0.70
N ASP A 117 -21.35 1.15 0.00
CA ASP A 117 -20.70 1.39 -1.30
C ASP A 117 -21.67 1.91 -2.37
N ALA A 118 -22.96 1.52 -2.31
CA ALA A 118 -23.96 2.03 -3.23
C ALA A 118 -24.16 3.55 -3.08
N THR A 119 -24.25 4.00 -1.83
CA THR A 119 -24.34 5.41 -1.47
C THR A 119 -23.06 6.17 -1.80
N VAL A 120 -21.88 5.56 -1.56
CA VAL A 120 -20.60 6.15 -1.99
C VAL A 120 -20.59 6.35 -3.50
N LEU A 121 -20.91 5.32 -4.29
CA LEU A 121 -20.91 5.39 -5.76
C LEU A 121 -21.91 6.41 -6.31
N GLU A 122 -23.09 6.56 -5.69
CA GLU A 122 -24.04 7.63 -6.03
C GLU A 122 -23.43 9.02 -5.77
N ARG A 123 -22.82 9.20 -4.60
CA ARG A 123 -22.21 10.48 -4.18
C ARG A 123 -20.96 10.84 -4.97
N LEU A 124 -20.23 9.86 -5.51
CA LEU A 124 -19.13 10.09 -6.45
C LEU A 124 -19.62 10.71 -7.78
N GLN A 125 -20.89 10.48 -8.16
CA GLN A 125 -21.50 11.05 -9.37
C GLN A 125 -22.29 12.33 -9.08
N HIS A 126 -22.90 12.39 -7.90
CA HIS A 126 -23.78 13.46 -7.46
C HIS A 126 -23.40 13.91 -6.04
N PRO A 127 -22.26 14.59 -5.88
CA PRO A 127 -21.77 14.97 -4.56
C PRO A 127 -22.68 16.02 -3.90
N ARG A 128 -22.87 15.88 -2.59
CA ARG A 128 -23.69 16.80 -1.79
C ARG A 128 -22.88 17.99 -1.27
N THR A 129 -21.56 17.86 -1.24
CA THR A 129 -20.61 18.82 -0.69
C THR A 129 -20.39 20.05 -1.59
N GLY A 130 -20.90 20.03 -2.83
CA GLY A 130 -20.89 21.17 -3.75
C GLY A 130 -19.51 21.48 -4.34
N GLU A 131 -18.59 20.53 -4.27
CA GLU A 131 -17.28 20.58 -4.87
C GLU A 131 -17.34 20.45 -6.38
N VAL A 132 -16.44 21.18 -7.03
CA VAL A 132 -16.20 21.13 -8.47
C VAL A 132 -14.71 21.00 -8.67
N TRP A 133 -14.30 19.90 -9.29
CA TRP A 133 -12.91 19.63 -9.64
C TRP A 133 -12.59 20.16 -11.03
N GLN A 134 -11.36 20.61 -11.22
CA GLN A 134 -10.82 21.05 -12.50
C GLN A 134 -9.47 20.39 -12.75
N ALA A 135 -8.99 20.50 -13.99
CA ALA A 135 -7.61 20.12 -14.29
C ALA A 135 -6.64 20.91 -13.39
N PRO A 136 -5.64 20.25 -12.79
CA PRO A 136 -4.66 20.91 -11.94
C PRO A 136 -3.94 22.05 -12.66
N GLU A 137 -3.94 23.24 -12.04
CA GLU A 137 -3.25 24.42 -12.55
C GLU A 137 -2.15 24.82 -11.55
N PRO A 138 -0.88 24.98 -11.96
CA PRO A 138 0.18 25.43 -11.07
C PRO A 138 -0.18 26.77 -10.41
N ALA A 139 -0.04 26.84 -9.08
CA ALA A 139 -0.43 27.99 -8.27
C ALA A 139 0.74 28.45 -7.36
N PRO A 140 1.86 28.95 -7.92
CA PRO A 140 3.03 29.34 -7.13
C PRO A 140 2.75 30.52 -6.18
N GLU A 141 1.71 31.31 -6.44
CA GLU A 141 1.33 32.47 -5.63
C GLU A 141 0.85 32.11 -4.22
N VAL A 142 0.29 30.90 -4.02
CA VAL A 142 -0.16 30.45 -2.70
C VAL A 142 0.97 29.84 -1.85
N ALA A 143 2.15 29.61 -2.44
CA ALA A 143 3.28 29.00 -1.74
C ALA A 143 3.71 29.82 -0.52
N ALA A 144 3.69 31.15 -0.59
CA ALA A 144 4.07 32.00 0.55
C ALA A 144 3.11 31.87 1.75
N GLU A 145 1.86 31.45 1.51
CA GLU A 145 0.83 31.26 2.54
C GLU A 145 0.79 29.83 3.07
N LEU A 146 1.05 28.83 2.20
CA LEU A 146 0.86 27.42 2.48
C LEU A 146 2.16 26.63 2.72
N ASP A 147 3.32 27.09 2.22
CA ASP A 147 4.58 26.35 2.33
C ASP A 147 5.08 26.37 3.78
N ASP A 148 5.27 25.18 4.34
CA ASP A 148 5.87 24.92 5.65
C ASP A 148 7.40 24.79 5.57
N GLY A 149 7.98 25.10 4.41
CA GLY A 149 9.39 24.90 4.10
C GLY A 149 9.71 23.50 3.58
N SER A 150 8.69 22.69 3.27
CA SER A 150 8.85 21.40 2.58
C SER A 150 9.29 21.56 1.13
N GLY A 151 9.09 22.74 0.53
CA GLY A 151 9.35 22.96 -0.89
C GLY A 151 8.27 22.31 -1.77
N ALA A 152 7.05 22.23 -1.26
CA ALA A 152 5.91 21.71 -1.99
C ALA A 152 5.61 22.55 -3.25
N THR A 153 5.20 21.89 -4.32
CA THR A 153 4.61 22.54 -5.50
C THR A 153 3.09 22.55 -5.34
N PHE A 154 2.49 23.73 -5.45
CA PHE A 154 1.05 23.89 -5.26
C PHE A 154 0.30 23.93 -6.58
N PHE A 155 -0.87 23.28 -6.60
CA PHE A 155 -1.79 23.28 -7.72
C PHE A 155 -3.18 23.66 -7.26
N ARG A 156 -3.86 24.52 -8.01
CA ARG A 156 -5.30 24.73 -7.89
C ARG A 156 -6.02 23.60 -8.60
N VAL A 157 -6.92 22.93 -7.88
CA VAL A 157 -7.58 21.70 -8.35
C VAL A 157 -9.11 21.77 -8.33
N GLY A 158 -9.69 22.84 -7.78
CA GLY A 158 -11.15 22.95 -7.76
C GLY A 158 -11.67 24.15 -7.00
N THR A 159 -12.97 24.12 -6.74
CA THR A 159 -13.70 25.08 -5.91
C THR A 159 -14.80 24.37 -5.13
N ARG A 160 -15.16 24.90 -3.96
CA ARG A 160 -16.35 24.50 -3.21
C ARG A 160 -17.01 25.74 -2.61
N GLY A 161 -18.20 26.09 -3.07
CA GLY A 161 -18.86 27.35 -2.69
C GLY A 161 -17.97 28.56 -3.00
N GLY A 162 -17.58 29.32 -1.98
CA GLY A 162 -16.69 30.48 -2.11
C GLY A 162 -15.19 30.16 -1.99
N SER A 163 -14.82 28.91 -1.68
CA SER A 163 -13.42 28.49 -1.50
C SER A 163 -12.80 28.01 -2.80
N ALA A 164 -11.52 28.33 -3.02
CA ALA A 164 -10.68 27.64 -3.98
C ALA A 164 -9.97 26.45 -3.30
N ILE A 165 -9.86 25.33 -4.01
CA ILE A 165 -9.24 24.09 -3.52
C ILE A 165 -7.85 23.94 -4.13
N TYR A 166 -6.85 23.67 -3.30
CA TYR A 166 -5.47 23.48 -3.69
C TYR A 166 -4.90 22.16 -3.15
N VAL A 167 -3.90 21.61 -3.82
CA VAL A 167 -3.07 20.51 -3.30
C VAL A 167 -1.62 20.94 -3.23
N GLY A 168 -0.92 20.52 -2.19
CA GLY A 168 0.53 20.67 -2.05
C GLY A 168 1.22 19.33 -2.35
N VAL A 169 2.04 19.29 -3.39
CA VAL A 169 2.79 18.09 -3.79
C VAL A 169 4.23 18.20 -3.33
N GLN A 170 4.65 17.31 -2.43
CA GLN A 170 6.00 17.28 -1.88
C GLN A 170 6.84 16.24 -2.62
N PRO A 171 8.06 16.58 -3.06
CA PRO A 171 8.99 15.58 -3.57
C PRO A 171 9.37 14.62 -2.43
N ASP A 172 9.22 13.33 -2.68
CA ASP A 172 9.53 12.23 -1.78
C ASP A 172 10.81 11.49 -2.24
N TYR A 173 11.49 10.81 -1.30
CA TYR A 173 12.55 9.83 -1.52
C TYR A 173 13.55 10.20 -2.63
N ALA A 174 14.45 11.15 -2.35
CA ALA A 174 15.48 11.60 -3.30
C ALA A 174 14.95 12.10 -4.66
N GLY A 175 13.66 12.47 -4.77
CA GLY A 175 13.01 12.91 -6.01
C GLY A 175 12.51 11.77 -6.90
N VAL A 176 12.35 10.57 -6.35
CA VAL A 176 11.87 9.38 -7.08
C VAL A 176 10.36 9.22 -7.00
N LEU A 177 9.75 9.74 -5.94
CA LEU A 177 8.31 9.74 -5.71
C LEU A 177 7.87 11.16 -5.39
N ALA A 178 6.58 11.44 -5.48
CA ALA A 178 6.02 12.68 -4.99
C ALA A 178 4.69 12.37 -4.30
N THR A 179 4.47 12.96 -3.13
CA THR A 179 3.30 12.69 -2.29
C THR A 179 2.46 13.94 -2.19
N VAL A 180 1.14 13.81 -2.30
CA VAL A 180 0.24 14.91 -2.02
C VAL A 180 0.14 15.08 -0.50
N GLY A 181 0.94 16.02 0.03
CA GLY A 181 1.10 16.25 1.47
C GLY A 181 -0.06 17.00 2.12
N GLY A 182 -0.90 17.67 1.34
CA GLY A 182 -2.07 18.39 1.86
C GLY A 182 -3.07 18.79 0.80
N LEU A 183 -4.33 18.87 1.21
CA LEU A 183 -5.46 19.43 0.46
C LEU A 183 -5.96 20.65 1.23
N TYR A 184 -6.03 21.80 0.58
CA TYR A 184 -6.30 23.08 1.22
C TYR A 184 -7.53 23.74 0.62
N GLU A 185 -8.30 24.43 1.46
CA GLU A 185 -9.24 25.45 1.01
C GLU A 185 -8.74 26.84 1.37
N ILE A 186 -8.87 27.77 0.44
CA ILE A 186 -8.59 29.20 0.70
C ILE A 186 -9.83 30.01 0.34
N ASP A 187 -10.29 30.81 1.30
CA ASP A 187 -11.36 31.79 1.13
C ASP A 187 -11.05 33.09 1.90
N ALA A 188 -12.05 33.96 2.08
CA ALA A 188 -11.90 35.24 2.79
C ALA A 188 -11.52 35.11 4.28
N ALA A 189 -11.71 33.93 4.89
CA ALA A 189 -11.31 33.65 6.27
C ALA A 189 -9.86 33.12 6.37
N GLY A 190 -9.22 32.81 5.23
CA GLY A 190 -7.84 32.32 5.14
C GLY A 190 -7.74 30.84 4.75
N ALA A 191 -6.52 30.32 4.77
CA ALA A 191 -6.22 28.94 4.42
C ALA A 191 -6.60 27.92 5.50
N ARG A 192 -7.19 26.80 5.06
CA ARG A 192 -7.50 25.64 5.89
C ARG A 192 -6.93 24.37 5.28
N LEU A 193 -6.24 23.56 6.08
CA LEU A 193 -5.82 22.20 5.70
C LEU A 193 -6.96 21.23 5.98
N ILE A 194 -7.46 20.55 4.95
CA ILE A 194 -8.52 19.56 5.09
C ILE A 194 -7.90 18.26 5.64
N ALA A 195 -8.17 17.95 6.90
CA ALA A 195 -7.63 16.77 7.57
C ALA A 195 -8.45 15.51 7.25
N CYS A 196 -9.77 15.62 7.18
CA CYS A 196 -10.66 14.47 7.08
C CYS A 196 -11.51 14.50 5.79
N PRO A 197 -10.93 14.27 4.60
CA PRO A 197 -11.61 14.45 3.32
C PRO A 197 -12.73 13.44 3.04
N SER A 198 -12.82 12.33 3.77
CA SER A 198 -13.86 11.31 3.56
C SER A 198 -15.16 11.66 4.28
N ALA A 199 -16.30 11.42 3.61
CA ALA A 199 -17.63 11.52 4.18
C ALA A 199 -17.88 10.49 5.28
N ARG A 200 -17.07 9.43 5.37
CA ARG A 200 -17.17 8.43 6.45
C ARG A 200 -16.38 8.87 7.68
N THR A 201 -16.97 8.85 8.87
CA THR A 201 -16.28 9.25 10.11
C THR A 201 -15.24 8.24 10.59
N GLY A 202 -15.40 6.97 10.22
CA GLY A 202 -14.46 5.89 10.55
C GLY A 202 -13.22 5.84 9.66
N ASP A 203 -13.26 6.48 8.48
CA ASP A 203 -12.07 6.60 7.66
C ASP A 203 -11.04 7.45 8.42
N PRO A 204 -9.73 7.13 8.31
CA PRO A 204 -8.71 7.84 9.08
C PRO A 204 -8.76 9.34 8.76
N CYS A 205 -8.04 10.20 9.51
CA CYS A 205 -7.77 11.61 9.16
C CYS A 205 -6.27 11.81 8.81
N LEU A 206 -5.94 12.73 7.89
CA LEU A 206 -4.56 13.18 7.67
C LEU A 206 -4.14 13.81 8.99
N ARG A 207 -3.06 13.31 9.57
CA ARG A 207 -2.46 13.94 10.74
C ARG A 207 -1.16 14.54 10.28
N SER A 208 -1.10 15.87 10.22
CA SER A 208 0.16 16.54 9.89
C SER A 208 1.19 16.15 10.95
N GLY A 209 2.23 15.43 10.52
CA GLY A 209 3.43 15.23 11.33
C GLY A 209 4.32 16.49 11.38
N TYR A 210 3.88 17.56 10.72
CA TYR A 210 4.61 18.80 10.51
C TYR A 210 3.89 19.97 11.19
N GLU A 211 4.67 20.96 11.63
CA GLU A 211 4.12 22.22 12.09
C GLU A 211 3.53 22.96 10.88
N LEU A 212 2.21 23.16 10.89
CA LEU A 212 1.55 23.97 9.88
C LEU A 212 2.01 25.43 9.98
N PRO A 213 2.08 26.17 8.86
CA PRO A 213 2.26 27.61 8.90
C PRO A 213 1.21 28.22 9.83
N SER A 214 1.57 29.27 10.58
CA SER A 214 0.66 29.91 11.54
C SER A 214 -0.57 30.56 10.91
N THR A 215 -0.58 30.70 9.58
CA THR A 215 -1.67 31.19 8.74
C THR A 215 -2.66 30.10 8.32
N VAL A 216 -2.30 28.82 8.49
CA VAL A 216 -3.12 27.68 8.08
C VAL A 216 -3.77 27.04 9.31
N VAL A 217 -5.09 26.85 9.25
CA VAL A 217 -5.85 26.16 10.30
C VAL A 217 -6.19 24.75 9.86
N GLU A 218 -6.02 23.76 10.74
CA GLU A 218 -6.50 22.40 10.47
C GLU A 218 -8.03 22.33 10.53
N ASP A 219 -8.65 21.72 9.53
CA ASP A 219 -10.10 21.56 9.38
C ASP A 219 -10.46 20.07 9.29
N ASP A 220 -11.09 19.55 10.35
CA ASP A 220 -11.56 18.16 10.45
C ASP A 220 -13.06 18.00 10.15
N GLN A 221 -13.75 19.11 9.86
CA GLN A 221 -15.19 19.16 9.61
C GLN A 221 -15.50 19.15 8.12
N THR A 222 -14.68 19.81 7.31
CA THR A 222 -14.82 19.81 5.85
C THR A 222 -14.41 18.46 5.26
N PHE A 223 -15.25 17.93 4.37
CA PHE A 223 -15.02 16.69 3.65
C PHE A 223 -15.56 16.81 2.21
N TYR A 224 -15.27 15.79 1.40
CA TYR A 224 -15.68 15.71 0.01
C TYR A 224 -16.28 14.34 -0.26
N ASP A 225 -17.53 14.31 -0.71
CA ASP A 225 -18.19 13.08 -1.14
C ASP A 225 -17.35 12.39 -2.25
N THR A 226 -16.75 13.17 -3.16
CA THR A 226 -15.87 12.67 -4.24
C THR A 226 -14.51 12.12 -3.81
N LEU A 227 -14.14 12.21 -2.53
CA LEU A 227 -12.90 11.65 -1.99
C LEU A 227 -13.16 10.48 -1.01
N THR A 228 -14.40 10.01 -0.93
CA THR A 228 -14.75 8.84 -0.14
C THR A 228 -14.53 7.58 -0.97
N LEU A 229 -13.61 6.71 -0.54
CA LEU A 229 -13.33 5.47 -1.26
C LEU A 229 -14.46 4.45 -1.04
N PRO A 230 -14.95 3.78 -2.09
CA PRO A 230 -15.82 2.62 -1.92
C PRO A 230 -14.99 1.47 -1.33
N THR A 231 -15.60 0.69 -0.45
CA THR A 231 -14.96 -0.45 0.23
C THR A 231 -14.65 -1.58 -0.74
N THR A 232 -15.51 -1.75 -1.75
CA THR A 232 -15.45 -2.81 -2.76
C THR A 232 -15.68 -2.24 -4.16
N ILE A 233 -14.89 -2.70 -5.12
CA ILE A 233 -15.06 -2.39 -6.54
C ILE A 233 -15.03 -3.71 -7.32
N ASP A 234 -16.13 -4.05 -7.99
CA ASP A 234 -16.28 -5.33 -8.71
C ASP A 234 -16.14 -5.11 -10.23
N LEU A 235 -15.19 -5.76 -10.88
CA LEU A 235 -15.05 -5.72 -12.36
C LEU A 235 -15.73 -6.90 -13.05
N GLY A 236 -16.29 -7.86 -12.30
CA GLY A 236 -16.75 -9.14 -12.83
C GLY A 236 -15.66 -10.21 -12.86
N ASP A 237 -16.02 -11.43 -13.23
CA ASP A 237 -15.09 -12.56 -13.46
C ASP A 237 -14.10 -12.85 -12.32
N GLY A 238 -14.51 -12.60 -11.08
CA GLY A 238 -13.69 -12.80 -9.88
C GLY A 238 -12.72 -11.65 -9.57
N TRP A 239 -12.73 -10.58 -10.37
CA TRP A 239 -11.94 -9.37 -10.15
C TRP A 239 -12.65 -8.37 -9.26
N ARG A 240 -12.66 -8.65 -7.95
CA ARG A 240 -13.19 -7.77 -6.92
C ARG A 240 -12.06 -7.17 -6.09
N PHE A 241 -11.87 -5.87 -6.23
CA PHE A 241 -10.93 -5.07 -5.46
C PHE A 241 -11.58 -4.60 -4.17
N THR A 242 -10.78 -4.37 -3.13
CA THR A 242 -11.20 -3.67 -1.92
C THR A 242 -10.35 -2.43 -1.68
N THR A 243 -10.66 -1.63 -0.66
CA THR A 243 -9.79 -0.55 -0.18
C THR A 243 -9.52 -0.67 1.32
N THR A 244 -9.83 -1.81 1.92
CA THR A 244 -9.86 -1.98 3.38
C THR A 244 -8.46 -1.99 3.94
N SER A 245 -7.54 -2.76 3.32
CA SER A 245 -6.15 -2.82 3.77
C SER A 245 -5.42 -1.52 3.48
N THR A 246 -5.68 -0.91 2.34
CA THR A 246 -5.17 0.41 1.93
C THR A 246 -5.59 1.45 2.96
N GLN A 247 -6.88 1.57 3.29
CA GLN A 247 -7.35 2.54 4.28
C GLN A 247 -6.91 2.21 5.72
N GLY A 248 -6.71 0.93 6.03
CA GLY A 248 -6.24 0.45 7.33
C GLY A 248 -4.72 0.53 7.53
N SER A 249 -3.95 0.77 6.47
CA SER A 249 -2.49 0.83 6.52
C SER A 249 -2.00 2.00 7.38
N ALA A 250 -0.95 1.76 8.15
CA ALA A 250 -0.28 2.80 8.93
C ALA A 250 0.35 3.90 8.04
N MET A 251 0.60 3.60 6.76
CA MET A 251 1.12 4.55 5.78
C MET A 251 0.01 5.44 5.17
N PHE A 252 -1.24 4.97 5.16
CA PHE A 252 -2.34 5.67 4.51
C PHE A 252 -2.65 7.06 5.10
N PRO A 253 -2.53 7.31 6.42
CA PRO A 253 -2.60 8.66 6.95
C PRO A 253 -1.57 9.64 6.38
N TYR A 254 -0.45 9.15 5.83
CA TYR A 254 0.60 9.98 5.20
C TYR A 254 0.44 10.10 3.68
N GLU A 255 -0.09 9.07 3.02
CA GLU A 255 -0.27 8.99 1.56
C GLU A 255 -1.74 9.10 1.14
N ARG A 256 -2.56 9.74 1.97
CA ARG A 256 -4.01 9.79 1.81
C ARG A 256 -4.49 10.27 0.46
N TYR A 257 -3.88 11.35 0.02
CA TYR A 257 -4.19 11.99 -1.23
C TYR A 257 -3.43 11.36 -2.39
N GLY A 258 -2.71 10.27 -2.13
CA GLY A 258 -1.98 9.48 -3.11
C GLY A 258 -0.65 10.09 -3.54
N ASP A 259 -0.05 9.40 -4.50
CA ASP A 259 1.12 9.83 -5.24
C ASP A 259 0.75 10.95 -6.22
N GLY A 260 1.47 12.06 -6.13
CA GLY A 260 1.33 13.26 -6.95
C GLY A 260 2.36 13.37 -8.07
N SER A 261 3.11 12.32 -8.39
CA SER A 261 4.20 12.38 -9.39
C SER A 261 3.69 12.79 -10.78
N ALA A 262 2.46 12.39 -11.12
CA ALA A 262 1.79 12.78 -12.35
C ALA A 262 1.55 14.30 -12.43
N LEU A 263 1.32 14.98 -11.29
CA LEU A 263 1.08 16.43 -11.22
C LEU A 263 2.36 17.22 -11.50
N LEU A 264 3.50 16.69 -11.09
CA LEU A 264 4.81 17.31 -11.34
C LEU A 264 5.33 17.03 -12.76
N GLY A 265 4.68 16.13 -13.51
CA GLY A 265 5.20 15.66 -14.79
C GLY A 265 6.52 14.89 -14.68
N GLU A 266 6.88 14.44 -13.47
CA GLU A 266 8.13 13.74 -13.18
C GLU A 266 8.10 12.28 -13.65
N ARG A 267 6.89 11.72 -13.82
CA ARG A 267 6.71 10.34 -14.27
C ARG A 267 5.64 10.28 -15.35
N ALA A 268 6.04 9.87 -16.56
CA ALA A 268 5.10 9.36 -17.55
C ALA A 268 4.63 7.99 -17.07
N VAL A 269 3.54 7.96 -16.31
CA VAL A 269 2.86 6.73 -15.93
C VAL A 269 1.86 6.38 -17.02
N ASP A 270 1.96 5.18 -17.57
CA ASP A 270 0.93 4.67 -18.46
C ASP A 270 -0.17 4.06 -17.59
N GLN A 271 -1.25 4.81 -17.43
CA GLN A 271 -2.40 4.43 -16.63
C GLN A 271 -3.59 4.12 -17.53
N GLN A 272 -4.11 2.90 -17.38
CA GLN A 272 -5.36 2.48 -18.00
C GLN A 272 -6.49 2.56 -16.98
N VAL A 273 -7.58 3.22 -17.36
CA VAL A 273 -8.82 3.19 -16.56
C VAL A 273 -9.50 1.84 -16.76
N LEU A 274 -9.61 1.08 -15.68
CA LEU A 274 -10.33 -0.20 -15.64
C LEU A 274 -11.83 0.03 -15.40
N ARG A 275 -12.15 0.99 -14.53
CA ARG A 275 -13.54 1.36 -14.23
C ARG A 275 -13.62 2.79 -13.72
N SER A 276 -14.52 3.57 -14.31
CA SER A 276 -14.90 4.87 -13.75
C SER A 276 -15.98 4.71 -12.70
N LEU A 277 -15.82 5.38 -11.57
CA LEU A 277 -16.69 5.31 -10.39
C LEU A 277 -17.44 6.63 -10.16
N GLY A 278 -17.30 7.60 -11.08
CA GLY A 278 -17.73 8.99 -10.90
C GLY A 278 -16.50 9.89 -10.89
N ALA A 279 -16.29 10.61 -9.80
CA ALA A 279 -15.10 11.46 -9.62
C ALA A 279 -13.79 10.67 -9.39
N LEU A 280 -13.88 9.36 -9.13
CA LEU A 280 -12.74 8.46 -8.94
C LEU A 280 -12.68 7.45 -10.09
N ASP A 281 -11.47 6.99 -10.41
CA ASP A 281 -11.26 5.88 -11.34
C ASP A 281 -10.43 4.78 -10.69
N LEU A 282 -10.84 3.52 -10.87
CA LEU A 282 -9.94 2.38 -10.66
C LEU A 282 -9.03 2.28 -11.89
N VAL A 283 -7.72 2.33 -11.65
CA VAL A 283 -6.70 2.30 -12.70
C VAL A 283 -5.73 1.14 -12.50
N SER A 284 -5.21 0.62 -13.60
CA SER A 284 -3.92 -0.08 -13.63
C SER A 284 -2.85 0.89 -14.09
N GLU A 285 -1.71 0.86 -13.44
CA GLU A 285 -0.51 1.60 -13.82
C GLU A 285 0.57 0.61 -14.22
N THR A 286 1.14 0.81 -15.40
CA THR A 286 2.24 0.00 -15.92
C THR A 286 3.57 0.74 -15.89
N ALA A 287 4.67 -0.03 -15.77
CA ALA A 287 6.02 0.47 -15.94
C ALA A 287 6.90 -0.58 -16.62
N PRO A 288 7.97 -0.15 -17.32
CA PRO A 288 8.98 -1.08 -17.81
C PRO A 288 9.53 -1.96 -16.68
N SER A 289 9.67 -3.25 -16.98
CA SER A 289 10.26 -4.24 -16.07
C SER A 289 11.75 -4.41 -16.37
N ASP A 290 12.55 -4.77 -15.36
CA ASP A 290 13.96 -5.10 -15.56
C ASP A 290 14.16 -6.49 -16.21
N ILE A 291 13.08 -7.29 -16.26
CA ILE A 291 13.07 -8.60 -16.90
C ILE A 291 12.43 -8.48 -18.29
N THR A 292 13.16 -8.93 -19.31
CA THR A 292 12.68 -8.88 -20.71
C THR A 292 11.40 -9.68 -20.88
N GLY A 293 10.41 -9.10 -21.56
CA GLY A 293 9.11 -9.73 -21.81
C GLY A 293 8.08 -9.49 -20.71
N LEU A 294 8.46 -8.81 -19.63
CA LEU A 294 7.57 -8.39 -18.55
C LEU A 294 7.28 -6.89 -18.57
N THR A 295 6.13 -6.50 -18.05
CA THR A 295 5.75 -5.11 -17.76
C THR A 295 5.13 -5.05 -16.38
N ASP A 296 5.66 -4.26 -15.47
CA ASP A 296 5.21 -4.30 -14.08
C ASP A 296 3.91 -3.49 -13.90
N VAL A 297 2.96 -4.07 -13.18
CA VAL A 297 1.60 -3.55 -12.99
C VAL A 297 1.32 -3.30 -11.51
N ARG A 298 0.72 -2.14 -11.22
CA ARG A 298 0.15 -1.80 -9.92
C ARG A 298 -1.27 -1.27 -10.10
N TYR A 299 -2.14 -1.52 -9.14
CA TYR A 299 -3.51 -0.98 -9.16
C TYR A 299 -3.65 0.19 -8.20
N GLY A 300 -4.53 1.13 -8.51
CA GLY A 300 -4.76 2.30 -7.69
C GLY A 300 -6.11 2.96 -7.97
N ILE A 301 -6.48 3.88 -7.09
CA ILE A 301 -7.61 4.78 -7.27
C ILE A 301 -7.07 6.15 -7.66
N ARG A 302 -7.37 6.59 -8.88
CA ARG A 302 -7.05 7.93 -9.33
C ARG A 302 -8.08 8.91 -8.78
N THR A 303 -7.59 9.98 -8.14
CA THR A 303 -8.42 11.04 -7.56
C THR A 303 -8.91 12.02 -8.63
N PRO A 304 -9.91 12.88 -8.33
CA PRO A 304 -10.44 13.84 -9.30
C PRO A 304 -9.39 14.88 -9.75
N PHE A 305 -8.35 15.06 -8.93
CA PHE A 305 -7.25 15.98 -9.20
C PHE A 305 -6.00 15.28 -9.73
N GLY A 306 -6.07 14.00 -10.10
CA GLY A 306 -5.04 13.31 -10.88
C GLY A 306 -3.92 12.63 -10.09
N SER A 307 -3.96 12.66 -8.75
CA SER A 307 -3.08 11.82 -7.93
C SER A 307 -3.58 10.37 -7.89
N THR A 308 -2.72 9.44 -7.49
CA THR A 308 -3.08 8.01 -7.43
C THR A 308 -2.86 7.44 -6.04
N ILE A 309 -3.93 6.95 -5.42
CA ILE A 309 -3.88 6.17 -4.18
C ILE A 309 -3.66 4.72 -4.58
N TYR A 310 -2.43 4.22 -4.45
CA TYR A 310 -2.14 2.83 -4.80
C TYR A 310 -2.77 1.86 -3.81
N LEU A 311 -3.34 0.78 -4.34
CA LEU A 311 -3.92 -0.27 -3.52
C LEU A 311 -2.82 -1.11 -2.87
N ASP A 312 -3.03 -1.46 -1.61
CA ASP A 312 -2.29 -2.51 -0.93
C ASP A 312 -2.48 -3.85 -1.67
N PRO A 313 -1.46 -4.71 -1.80
CA PRO A 313 -1.64 -6.03 -2.40
C PRO A 313 -2.80 -6.85 -1.78
N ASP A 314 -3.10 -6.69 -0.49
CA ASP A 314 -4.23 -7.37 0.14
C ASP A 314 -5.60 -6.94 -0.40
N ASP A 315 -5.67 -5.78 -1.03
CA ASP A 315 -6.88 -5.25 -1.65
C ASP A 315 -7.07 -5.69 -3.12
N VAL A 316 -6.13 -6.47 -3.65
CA VAL A 316 -6.10 -6.90 -5.05
C VAL A 316 -6.27 -8.43 -5.15
N PRO A 317 -7.16 -8.95 -6.02
CA PRO A 317 -7.26 -10.38 -6.26
C PRO A 317 -5.91 -11.04 -6.57
N GLY A 318 -5.53 -12.01 -5.74
CA GLY A 318 -4.25 -12.72 -5.86
C GLY A 318 -3.04 -11.94 -5.34
N GLY A 319 -3.23 -10.76 -4.75
CA GLY A 319 -2.15 -9.97 -4.14
C GLY A 319 -1.76 -10.44 -2.74
N THR A 320 -2.60 -11.22 -2.05
CA THR A 320 -2.22 -11.96 -0.84
C THR A 320 -1.90 -13.42 -1.20
N PHE A 321 -0.62 -13.75 -1.35
CA PHE A 321 -0.19 -15.12 -1.66
C PHE A 321 -0.70 -16.14 -0.62
N GLY A 322 -0.64 -15.78 0.66
CA GLY A 322 -1.11 -16.62 1.76
C GLY A 322 -2.63 -16.86 1.78
N ALA A 323 -3.42 -16.08 1.03
CA ALA A 323 -4.87 -16.26 0.91
C ALA A 323 -5.27 -17.13 -0.29
N ILE A 324 -4.31 -17.55 -1.13
CA ILE A 324 -4.57 -18.47 -2.24
C ILE A 324 -4.92 -19.84 -1.66
N ARG A 325 -6.06 -20.37 -2.07
CA ARG A 325 -6.44 -21.75 -1.77
C ARG A 325 -5.77 -22.67 -2.79
N TRP A 326 -4.71 -23.33 -2.36
CA TRP A 326 -3.94 -24.27 -3.18
C TRP A 326 -4.68 -25.60 -3.36
N ASP A 327 -4.50 -26.20 -4.54
CA ASP A 327 -4.94 -27.56 -4.82
C ASP A 327 -4.04 -28.56 -4.06
N ALA A 328 -4.60 -29.74 -3.75
CA ALA A 328 -3.91 -30.73 -2.94
C ALA A 328 -2.56 -31.17 -3.56
N GLY A 329 -1.49 -31.12 -2.74
CA GLY A 329 -0.13 -31.47 -3.14
C GLY A 329 0.65 -30.33 -3.80
N LEU A 330 0.05 -29.13 -3.88
CA LEU A 330 0.64 -27.89 -4.43
C LEU A 330 0.71 -26.79 -3.39
N GLU A 331 0.69 -27.15 -2.11
CA GLU A 331 0.84 -26.22 -1.02
C GLU A 331 2.28 -25.67 -0.99
N PRO A 332 2.46 -24.33 -0.99
CA PRO A 332 3.78 -23.72 -0.99
C PRO A 332 4.49 -23.95 0.34
N THR A 333 5.81 -24.08 0.28
CA THR A 333 6.67 -24.18 1.46
C THR A 333 7.65 -22.99 1.48
N PRO A 334 7.78 -22.25 2.61
CA PRO A 334 6.90 -22.28 3.78
C PRO A 334 5.51 -21.75 3.45
N SER A 335 4.49 -22.28 4.13
CA SER A 335 3.13 -21.73 4.11
C SER A 335 3.04 -20.64 5.17
N GLY A 336 2.86 -19.38 4.77
CA GLY A 336 2.75 -18.26 5.69
C GLY A 336 1.54 -17.38 5.34
N ALA A 337 0.71 -17.08 6.32
CA ALA A 337 -0.25 -15.98 6.20
C ALA A 337 0.51 -14.65 6.10
N GLY A 338 -0.02 -13.70 5.33
CA GLY A 338 0.55 -12.35 5.21
C GLY A 338 1.73 -12.21 4.25
N VAL A 339 2.05 -13.23 3.44
CA VAL A 339 2.97 -13.06 2.31
C VAL A 339 2.23 -12.33 1.19
N LEU A 340 2.66 -11.11 0.88
CA LEU A 340 2.12 -10.30 -0.20
C LEU A 340 2.76 -10.67 -1.54
N ALA A 341 2.06 -10.36 -2.63
CA ALA A 341 2.56 -10.46 -3.98
C ALA A 341 3.49 -9.29 -4.29
N THR A 342 4.47 -9.55 -5.14
CA THR A 342 5.31 -8.52 -5.75
C THR A 342 5.51 -8.83 -7.23
N ALA A 343 5.65 -7.80 -8.04
CA ALA A 343 6.00 -7.90 -9.44
C ALA A 343 7.38 -8.58 -9.59
N PRO A 344 7.50 -9.72 -10.29
CA PRO A 344 8.75 -10.47 -10.38
C PRO A 344 9.91 -9.72 -11.03
N GLY A 345 9.66 -8.66 -11.80
CA GLY A 345 10.71 -7.83 -12.41
C GLY A 345 10.87 -6.44 -11.80
N SER A 346 10.32 -6.20 -10.60
CA SER A 346 10.41 -4.93 -9.88
C SER A 346 11.44 -4.98 -8.74
N GLY A 347 12.07 -3.84 -8.48
CA GLY A 347 12.82 -3.53 -7.26
C GLY A 347 11.98 -3.75 -5.98
N VAL A 348 12.54 -4.39 -4.93
CA VAL A 348 11.84 -4.55 -3.63
C VAL A 348 11.43 -3.21 -3.00
N CYS A 349 12.24 -2.17 -3.18
CA CYS A 349 12.03 -0.84 -2.59
C CYS A 349 10.78 -0.11 -3.12
N PHE A 350 10.38 -0.43 -4.35
CA PHE A 350 9.26 0.19 -5.05
C PHE A 350 8.40 -0.88 -5.71
N ALA A 351 8.26 -2.01 -4.98
CA ALA A 351 7.58 -3.20 -5.45
C ALA A 351 6.19 -2.87 -5.99
N ARG A 352 5.98 -3.17 -7.26
CA ARG A 352 4.64 -3.26 -7.87
C ARG A 352 4.00 -4.59 -7.49
N THR A 353 2.71 -4.77 -7.77
CA THR A 353 1.97 -5.96 -7.32
C THR A 353 2.21 -7.17 -8.21
N PHE A 354 2.21 -6.98 -9.54
CA PHE A 354 2.36 -8.03 -10.53
C PHE A 354 3.22 -7.59 -11.70
N SER A 355 3.62 -8.52 -12.57
CA SER A 355 4.12 -8.19 -13.92
C SER A 355 3.24 -8.87 -14.98
N GLU A 356 2.85 -8.13 -16.01
CA GLU A 356 2.21 -8.68 -17.21
C GLU A 356 3.24 -9.41 -18.08
N GLU A 357 2.92 -10.63 -18.50
CA GLU A 357 3.74 -11.45 -19.40
C GLU A 357 3.30 -11.28 -20.85
N SER A 358 4.16 -10.70 -21.68
CA SER A 358 3.88 -10.44 -23.10
C SER A 358 3.87 -11.69 -24.00
N GLN A 359 4.44 -12.82 -23.54
CA GLN A 359 4.64 -14.03 -24.33
C GLN A 359 4.21 -15.30 -23.58
N HIS A 360 3.03 -15.27 -22.96
CA HIS A 360 2.52 -16.41 -22.21
C HIS A 360 2.33 -17.67 -23.07
N VAL A 361 2.93 -18.78 -22.63
CA VAL A 361 2.78 -20.10 -23.25
C VAL A 361 1.99 -21.01 -22.31
N PRO A 362 0.68 -21.28 -22.56
CA PRO A 362 -0.16 -22.01 -21.59
C PRO A 362 0.35 -23.41 -21.20
N ALA A 363 1.09 -24.09 -22.08
CA ALA A 363 1.66 -25.41 -21.81
C ALA A 363 2.78 -25.41 -20.76
N ASP A 364 3.37 -24.24 -20.52
CA ASP A 364 4.46 -24.02 -19.56
C ASP A 364 3.94 -23.78 -18.14
N TRP A 365 2.61 -23.70 -17.99
CA TRP A 365 1.92 -23.44 -16.74
C TRP A 365 0.94 -24.55 -16.43
N ARG A 366 0.69 -24.78 -15.14
CA ARG A 366 -0.28 -25.76 -14.68
C ARG A 366 -1.16 -25.17 -13.58
N PRO A 367 -2.45 -25.55 -13.54
CA PRO A 367 -3.35 -25.12 -12.49
C PRO A 367 -2.82 -25.50 -11.10
N ALA A 368 -2.99 -24.60 -10.13
CA ALA A 368 -2.42 -24.77 -8.79
C ALA A 368 -3.32 -24.33 -7.63
N GLY A 369 -4.30 -23.46 -7.86
CA GLY A 369 -5.17 -23.00 -6.79
C GLY A 369 -6.20 -21.98 -7.26
N THR A 370 -6.86 -21.32 -6.31
CA THR A 370 -7.83 -20.25 -6.58
C THR A 370 -7.71 -19.14 -5.54
N THR A 371 -7.88 -17.88 -5.95
CA THR A 371 -7.99 -16.76 -5.02
C THR A 371 -9.29 -16.83 -4.21
N GLY A 372 -9.40 -16.06 -3.13
CA GLY A 372 -10.65 -15.95 -2.35
C GLY A 372 -11.85 -15.44 -3.16
N THR A 373 -11.59 -14.74 -4.27
CA THR A 373 -12.61 -14.24 -5.21
C THR A 373 -12.91 -15.19 -6.37
N GLY A 374 -12.22 -16.34 -6.44
CA GLY A 374 -12.46 -17.40 -7.42
C GLY A 374 -11.59 -17.36 -8.69
N VAL A 375 -10.61 -16.45 -8.77
CA VAL A 375 -9.67 -16.40 -9.92
C VAL A 375 -8.74 -17.60 -9.87
N ARG A 376 -8.57 -18.29 -11.00
CA ARG A 376 -7.68 -19.47 -11.08
C ARG A 376 -6.22 -19.04 -11.01
N VAL A 377 -5.45 -19.73 -10.17
CA VAL A 377 -4.01 -19.56 -10.02
C VAL A 377 -3.27 -20.72 -10.69
N TYR A 378 -2.17 -20.40 -11.35
CA TYR A 378 -1.28 -21.31 -12.05
C TYR A 378 0.14 -21.17 -11.52
N VAL A 379 0.93 -22.23 -11.62
CA VAL A 379 2.37 -22.22 -11.32
C VAL A 379 3.14 -22.79 -12.51
N PRO A 380 4.45 -22.53 -12.63
CA PRO A 380 5.26 -23.16 -13.66
C PRO A 380 5.12 -24.69 -13.68
N ALA A 381 5.17 -25.27 -14.88
CA ALA A 381 5.21 -26.71 -15.07
C ALA A 381 6.46 -27.33 -14.42
N ALA A 382 6.45 -28.67 -14.25
CA ALA A 382 7.59 -29.38 -13.67
C ALA A 382 8.86 -29.17 -14.53
N GLY A 383 9.96 -28.78 -13.90
CA GLY A 383 11.20 -28.38 -14.57
C GLY A 383 11.31 -26.88 -14.87
N GLY A 384 10.24 -26.13 -14.68
CA GLY A 384 10.19 -24.68 -14.88
C GLY A 384 10.12 -24.25 -16.34
N THR A 385 10.09 -22.94 -16.52
CA THR A 385 10.08 -22.25 -17.81
C THR A 385 11.34 -21.38 -17.93
N ALA A 386 11.72 -21.00 -19.14
CA ALA A 386 12.81 -20.04 -19.34
C ALA A 386 12.59 -18.74 -18.55
N LEU A 387 11.33 -18.27 -18.50
CA LEU A 387 10.95 -17.10 -17.72
C LEU A 387 11.12 -17.30 -16.22
N SER A 388 10.69 -18.44 -15.66
CA SER A 388 10.84 -18.70 -14.22
C SER A 388 12.30 -18.75 -13.77
N GLN A 389 13.19 -19.28 -14.63
CA GLN A 389 14.63 -19.29 -14.39
C GLN A 389 15.21 -17.88 -14.48
N GLN A 390 14.77 -17.08 -15.45
CA GLN A 390 15.17 -15.67 -15.58
C GLN A 390 14.74 -14.85 -14.37
N VAL A 391 13.52 -15.04 -13.88
CA VAL A 391 13.02 -14.37 -12.66
C VAL A 391 13.90 -14.73 -11.47
N ARG A 392 14.11 -16.01 -11.16
CA ARG A 392 14.96 -16.40 -10.02
C ARG A 392 16.39 -15.88 -10.16
N ALA A 393 16.98 -15.98 -11.35
CA ALA A 393 18.32 -15.46 -11.61
C ALA A 393 18.41 -13.96 -11.34
N TRP A 394 17.47 -13.18 -11.88
CA TRP A 394 17.42 -11.73 -11.65
C TRP A 394 17.27 -11.38 -10.17
N GLN A 395 16.37 -12.07 -9.46
CA GLN A 395 16.14 -11.87 -8.02
C GLN A 395 17.40 -12.18 -7.19
N SER A 396 18.11 -13.26 -7.55
CA SER A 396 19.40 -13.62 -6.94
C SER A 396 20.49 -12.58 -7.24
N ASP A 397 20.63 -12.18 -8.51
CA ASP A 397 21.70 -11.29 -8.95
C ASP A 397 21.53 -9.85 -8.44
N ASN A 398 20.30 -9.43 -8.16
CA ASN A 398 19.98 -8.12 -7.60
C ASN A 398 19.81 -8.13 -6.07
N SER A 399 20.01 -9.28 -5.42
CA SER A 399 20.06 -9.35 -3.96
C SER A 399 21.43 -8.87 -3.48
N TRP A 400 21.47 -7.87 -2.61
CA TRP A 400 22.69 -7.38 -1.99
C TRP A 400 22.49 -6.86 -0.56
N GLY A 401 23.56 -6.99 0.23
CA GLY A 401 23.60 -6.61 1.64
C GLY A 401 24.95 -6.02 2.04
N LEU A 402 25.07 -5.63 3.30
CA LEU A 402 26.36 -5.26 3.91
C LEU A 402 26.66 -6.22 5.08
N GLU A 403 27.88 -6.71 5.16
CA GLU A 403 28.35 -7.47 6.31
C GLU A 403 28.52 -6.53 7.52
N ASP A 404 27.86 -6.85 8.64
CA ASP A 404 27.77 -5.97 9.82
C ASP A 404 29.12 -5.53 10.40
N LEU A 405 30.13 -6.39 10.34
CA LEU A 405 31.43 -6.15 10.98
C LEU A 405 32.43 -5.40 10.09
N THR A 406 32.35 -5.62 8.78
CA THR A 406 33.36 -5.14 7.82
C THR A 406 32.83 -4.06 6.90
N GLY A 407 31.51 -3.97 6.74
CA GLY A 407 30.86 -3.18 5.70
C GLY A 407 31.09 -3.72 4.28
N ALA A 408 31.59 -4.95 4.13
CA ALA A 408 31.76 -5.58 2.82
C ALA A 408 30.39 -5.87 2.18
N GLN A 409 30.30 -5.69 0.86
CA GLN A 409 29.08 -5.99 0.12
C GLN A 409 28.89 -7.51 -0.01
N LEU A 410 27.71 -7.98 0.37
CA LEU A 410 27.23 -9.35 0.16
C LEU A 410 26.29 -9.37 -1.05
N ASN A 411 26.22 -10.47 -1.80
CA ASN A 411 25.32 -10.61 -2.94
C ASN A 411 24.63 -11.98 -2.97
N GLY A 412 23.48 -12.09 -3.63
CA GLY A 412 22.75 -13.34 -3.83
C GLY A 412 22.46 -14.06 -2.51
N ALA A 413 22.83 -15.33 -2.44
CA ALA A 413 22.63 -16.16 -1.25
C ALA A 413 23.39 -15.61 -0.01
N ASP A 414 24.57 -15.03 -0.19
CA ASP A 414 25.33 -14.43 0.91
C ASP A 414 24.64 -13.18 1.47
N ALA A 415 23.84 -12.49 0.65
CA ALA A 415 22.97 -11.40 1.07
C ALA A 415 21.66 -11.88 1.71
N GLY A 416 21.42 -13.20 1.80
CA GLY A 416 20.22 -13.78 2.39
C GLY A 416 19.11 -14.14 1.39
N TYR A 417 19.39 -14.16 0.08
CA TYR A 417 18.40 -14.61 -0.91
C TYR A 417 18.01 -16.09 -0.67
N PRO A 418 16.72 -16.43 -0.49
CA PRO A 418 16.32 -17.74 0.03
C PRO A 418 16.31 -18.88 -1.00
N PHE A 419 16.47 -18.59 -2.29
CA PHE A 419 16.33 -19.59 -3.36
C PHE A 419 17.60 -19.72 -4.23
N PRO A 420 18.66 -20.39 -3.73
CA PRO A 420 19.92 -20.52 -4.48
C PRO A 420 19.79 -21.36 -5.75
N THR A 421 18.73 -22.17 -5.90
CA THR A 421 18.50 -23.00 -7.09
C THR A 421 17.10 -22.85 -7.69
N ASP A 422 16.97 -23.09 -9.00
CA ASP A 422 15.66 -23.10 -9.69
C ASP A 422 14.76 -24.21 -9.13
N ALA A 423 15.32 -25.35 -8.74
CA ALA A 423 14.55 -26.45 -8.18
C ALA A 423 13.84 -26.06 -6.87
N GLU A 424 14.53 -25.34 -5.97
CA GLU A 424 13.96 -24.84 -4.72
C GLU A 424 12.92 -23.73 -4.97
N PHE A 425 13.21 -22.81 -5.89
CA PHE A 425 12.27 -21.76 -6.30
C PHE A 425 10.95 -22.33 -6.84
N LEU A 426 11.05 -23.34 -7.70
CA LEU A 426 9.91 -24.05 -8.27
C LEU A 426 9.17 -24.88 -7.23
N ALA A 427 9.89 -25.58 -6.34
CA ALA A 427 9.29 -26.37 -5.26
C ALA A 427 8.52 -25.50 -4.26
N ALA A 428 8.98 -24.27 -4.02
CA ALA A 428 8.31 -23.29 -3.17
C ALA A 428 7.10 -22.61 -3.83
N HIS A 429 6.88 -22.85 -5.13
CA HIS A 429 5.88 -22.17 -5.96
C HIS A 429 6.01 -20.64 -5.82
N ALA A 430 7.26 -20.17 -5.88
CA ALA A 430 7.57 -18.77 -5.60
C ALA A 430 7.03 -17.80 -6.65
N LEU A 431 6.90 -18.28 -7.89
CA LEU A 431 6.26 -17.59 -8.99
C LEU A 431 4.91 -18.26 -9.28
N TYR A 432 3.88 -17.44 -9.45
CA TYR A 432 2.55 -17.89 -9.87
C TYR A 432 1.97 -16.93 -10.90
N ALA A 433 0.97 -17.41 -11.63
CA ALA A 433 0.27 -16.66 -12.66
C ALA A 433 -1.24 -16.70 -12.45
N LEU A 434 -1.92 -15.67 -12.92
CA LEU A 434 -3.37 -15.58 -12.98
C LEU A 434 -3.79 -14.70 -14.16
N GLN A 435 -5.02 -14.85 -14.62
CA GLN A 435 -5.54 -14.04 -15.70
C GLN A 435 -6.12 -12.73 -15.16
N GLY A 436 -5.60 -11.61 -15.66
CA GLY A 436 -5.98 -10.23 -15.38
C GLY A 436 -7.40 -9.87 -15.79
N PRO A 437 -7.92 -8.71 -15.34
CA PRO A 437 -9.28 -8.27 -15.66
C PRO A 437 -9.49 -7.98 -17.15
N SER A 438 -8.44 -7.72 -17.94
CA SER A 438 -8.52 -7.54 -19.40
C SER A 438 -8.13 -8.81 -20.18
N GLY A 439 -7.92 -9.93 -19.48
CA GLY A 439 -7.51 -11.21 -20.06
C GLY A 439 -6.00 -11.41 -20.22
N GLU A 440 -5.20 -10.43 -19.82
CA GLU A 440 -3.73 -10.48 -19.78
C GLU A 440 -3.22 -11.51 -18.75
N TRP A 441 -1.98 -11.97 -18.89
CA TRP A 441 -1.38 -12.89 -17.93
C TRP A 441 -0.53 -12.12 -16.93
N LEU A 442 -0.97 -12.13 -15.67
CA LEU A 442 -0.29 -11.47 -14.56
C LEU A 442 0.53 -12.48 -13.78
N LEU A 443 1.78 -12.13 -13.51
CA LEU A 443 2.72 -12.90 -12.71
C LEU A 443 2.89 -12.25 -11.35
N GLY A 444 2.70 -13.04 -10.30
CA GLY A 444 3.02 -12.67 -8.93
C GLY A 444 4.23 -13.45 -8.43
N LEU A 445 5.13 -12.76 -7.75
CA LEU A 445 6.20 -13.32 -6.96
C LEU A 445 5.80 -13.26 -5.48
N ARG A 446 6.10 -14.31 -4.71
CA ARG A 446 5.99 -14.23 -3.25
C ARG A 446 6.89 -13.12 -2.71
N GLY A 447 6.39 -12.34 -1.76
CA GLY A 447 7.17 -11.26 -1.15
C GLY A 447 8.42 -11.74 -0.41
N ASP A 448 8.49 -13.01 0.02
CA ASP A 448 9.72 -13.61 0.59
C ASP A 448 10.68 -14.18 -0.47
N ALA A 449 10.29 -14.17 -1.75
CA ALA A 449 11.13 -14.59 -2.88
C ALA A 449 11.69 -13.41 -3.67
N VAL A 450 11.37 -12.18 -3.25
CA VAL A 450 11.91 -10.93 -3.77
C VAL A 450 13.37 -10.77 -3.35
N GLN A 451 14.12 -9.97 -4.09
CA GLN A 451 15.52 -9.72 -3.83
C GLN A 451 15.71 -9.02 -2.49
N VAL A 452 16.80 -9.35 -1.79
CA VAL A 452 17.17 -8.69 -0.55
C VAL A 452 17.95 -7.42 -0.87
N VAL A 453 17.50 -6.26 -0.40
CA VAL A 453 18.23 -4.99 -0.58
C VAL A 453 18.35 -4.33 0.78
N TYR A 454 19.58 -4.16 1.27
CA TYR A 454 19.86 -3.59 2.59
C TYR A 454 19.14 -2.27 2.89
N GLU A 455 18.95 -1.41 1.89
CA GLU A 455 18.28 -0.12 2.09
C GLU A 455 16.76 -0.22 2.23
N CYS A 456 16.19 -1.39 1.95
CA CYS A 456 14.76 -1.64 1.82
C CYS A 456 14.28 -2.79 2.71
N ALA A 457 15.17 -3.35 3.53
CA ALA A 457 14.92 -4.43 4.49
C ALA A 457 14.64 -3.92 5.91
#